data_AF-A0A0F9FKH6-F1
#
_entry.id   AF-A0A0F9FKH6-F1
#
_cell.length_a   1.000
_cell.length_b   1.000
_cell.length_c   1.000
_cell.angle_alpha   90.00
_cell.angle_beta   90.00
_cell.angle_gamma   90.00
#
_symmetry.space_group_name_H-M   'P 1'
#
loop_
_entity.id
_entity.type
_entity.pdbx_description
1 polymer ?
#
loop_
_entity_poly.entity_id
_entity_poly.type
_entity_poly.pdbx_seq_one_letter_code
_entity_poly.pdbx_strand_id
1 'polypeptide(L)'
;MENTDLSQKEGKVLLKGNEVMSEAAIRAGCKFFAGYPITPQNEVPEYMSRRMPGAGGVFVQAESEVAAINMLFGASAAGVRCMTSSSSPGISLK
;
A
#
# COMPACT_ATOMS: atom_id res chain seq x y z
N MET A 1 20.56 5.47 7.38
CA MET A 1 19.61 5.10 6.32
C MET A 1 19.66 3.59 6.20
N GLU A 2 18.72 2.90 6.83
CA GLU A 2 18.70 1.42 6.88
C GLU A 2 18.03 0.91 5.59
N ASN A 3 18.82 0.25 4.75
CA ASN A 3 18.34 -0.35 3.51
C ASN A 3 17.58 -1.64 3.84
N THR A 4 16.24 -1.59 3.88
CA THR A 4 15.38 -2.76 4.06
C THR A 4 15.20 -3.51 2.74
N ASP A 5 16.32 -3.94 2.14
CA ASP A 5 16.31 -4.87 1.02
C ASP A 5 16.14 -6.29 1.57
N LEU A 6 14.96 -6.88 1.33
CA LEU A 6 14.56 -8.22 1.75
C LEU A 6 15.19 -9.34 0.90
N SER A 7 16.06 -9.01 -0.05
CA SER A 7 16.69 -10.00 -0.94
C SER A 7 17.87 -10.77 -0.31
N GLN A 8 18.35 -10.39 0.89
CA GLN A 8 19.56 -10.97 1.49
C GLN A 8 19.48 -11.08 3.03
N LYS A 9 18.58 -11.92 3.57
CA LYS A 9 18.70 -12.40 4.96
C LYS A 9 18.40 -13.90 5.02
N GLU A 10 19.45 -14.71 5.14
CA GLU A 10 19.35 -16.12 5.55
C GLU A 10 18.85 -16.18 7.00
N GLY A 11 17.53 -16.12 7.18
CA GLY A 11 16.89 -16.16 8.49
C GLY A 11 15.37 -16.01 8.38
N LYS A 12 14.64 -16.60 9.33
CA LYS A 12 13.18 -16.43 9.43
C LYS A 12 12.89 -14.99 9.85
N VAL A 13 12.11 -14.27 9.05
CA VAL A 13 11.64 -12.91 9.37
C VAL A 13 10.23 -13.00 9.94
N LEU A 14 10.00 -12.43 11.12
CA LEU A 14 8.67 -12.28 11.69
C LEU A 14 8.06 -10.97 11.18
N LEU A 15 6.89 -11.08 10.56
CA LEU A 15 6.15 -9.97 9.98
C LEU A 15 4.72 -9.97 10.51
N LYS A 16 4.13 -8.79 10.68
CA LYS A 16 2.69 -8.66 10.98
C LYS A 16 1.88 -9.01 9.74
N GLY A 17 0.64 -9.48 9.91
CA GLY A 17 -0.23 -9.84 8.78
C GLY A 17 -0.43 -8.71 7.76
N ASN A 18 -0.58 -7.46 8.24
CA ASN A 18 -0.71 -6.27 7.40
C ASN A 18 0.55 -6.02 6.55
N GLU A 19 1.73 -6.22 7.13
CA GLU A 19 3.02 -6.05 6.44
C GLU A 19 3.21 -7.16 5.39
N VAL A 20 2.84 -8.40 5.72
CA VAL A 20 2.88 -9.54 4.78
C VAL A 20 1.97 -9.28 3.59
N MET A 21 0.73 -8.83 3.82
CA MET A 21 -0.22 -8.51 2.75
C MET A 21 0.32 -7.39 1.85
N SER A 22 0.85 -6.33 2.47
CA SER A 22 1.42 -5.18 1.75
C SER A 22 2.60 -5.62 0.89
N GLU A 23 3.58 -6.31 1.48
CA GLU A 23 4.76 -6.82 0.77
C GLU A 23 4.38 -7.79 -0.36
N ALA A 24 3.39 -8.67 -0.14
CA ALA A 24 2.90 -9.57 -1.16
C ALA A 24 2.31 -8.80 -2.35
N ALA A 25 1.57 -7.71 -2.12
CA ALA A 25 1.04 -6.87 -3.18
C ALA A 25 2.15 -6.19 -3.99
N ILE A 26 3.18 -5.67 -3.32
CA ILE A 26 4.36 -5.08 -3.99
C ILE A 26 5.05 -6.13 -4.87
N ARG A 27 5.29 -7.33 -4.34
CA ARG A 27 5.91 -8.44 -5.07
C ARG A 27 5.06 -8.94 -6.24
N ALA A 28 3.74 -8.88 -6.12
CA ALA A 28 2.80 -9.16 -7.20
C ALA A 28 2.77 -8.06 -8.29
N GLY A 29 3.59 -7.02 -8.16
CA GLY A 29 3.73 -5.94 -9.14
C GLY A 29 2.80 -4.77 -8.90
N CYS A 30 2.25 -4.59 -7.68
CA CYS A 30 1.54 -3.36 -7.35
C CYS A 30 2.51 -2.17 -7.38
N LYS A 31 2.22 -1.17 -8.22
CA LYS A 31 3.06 0.03 -8.40
C LYS A 31 2.36 1.33 -8.03
N PHE A 32 1.10 1.28 -7.59
CA PHE A 32 0.39 2.47 -7.13
C PHE A 32 -0.44 2.16 -5.90
N PHE A 33 -0.27 2.98 -4.87
CA PHE A 33 -1.10 2.96 -3.66
C PHE A 33 -1.61 4.36 -3.38
N ALA A 34 -2.93 4.49 -3.20
CA ALA A 34 -3.54 5.69 -2.65
C ALA A 34 -4.43 5.30 -1.47
N GLY A 35 -4.37 6.03 -0.36
CA GLY A 35 -5.19 5.72 0.82
C GLY A 35 -5.32 6.88 1.78
N TYR A 36 -6.40 6.87 2.56
CA TYR A 36 -6.67 7.82 3.64
C TYR A 36 -6.37 7.17 5.00
N PRO A 37 -5.67 7.83 5.93
CA PRO A 37 -5.39 7.25 7.24
C PRO A 37 -6.66 7.06 8.08
N ILE A 38 -7.00 5.81 8.40
CA ILE A 38 -8.12 5.45 9.27
C ILE A 38 -7.72 4.33 10.23
N THR A 39 -8.08 4.45 11.51
CA THR A 39 -7.86 3.38 12.49
C THR A 39 -8.85 2.24 12.25
N PRO A 40 -8.46 0.96 12.43
CA PRO A 40 -7.19 0.41 12.91
C PRO A 40 -6.14 0.10 11.80
N GLN A 41 -6.31 0.65 10.60
CA GLN A 41 -5.65 0.16 9.39
C GLN A 41 -4.41 1.00 8.97
N ASN A 42 -3.88 1.82 9.88
CA ASN A 42 -2.73 2.69 9.65
C ASN A 42 -1.42 1.95 9.31
N GLU A 43 -1.26 0.69 9.72
CA GLU A 43 -0.03 -0.08 9.47
C GLU A 43 0.22 -0.36 7.98
N VAL A 44 -0.85 -0.52 7.18
CA VAL A 44 -0.74 -0.76 5.72
C VAL A 44 -0.21 0.46 4.96
N PRO A 45 -0.82 1.66 5.05
CA PRO A 45 -0.28 2.84 4.39
C PRO A 45 1.09 3.23 4.93
N GLU A 46 1.37 3.01 6.22
CA GLU A 46 2.72 3.21 6.77
C GLU A 46 3.74 2.32 6.06
N TYR A 47 3.48 1.01 5.95
CA TYR A 47 4.36 0.07 5.26
C TYR A 47 4.53 0.41 3.78
N MET A 48 3.42 0.69 3.09
CA MET A 48 3.42 1.02 1.66
C MET A 48 4.18 2.32 1.37
N SER A 49 4.07 3.34 2.22
CA SER A 49 4.80 4.60 2.08
C SER A 49 6.32 4.40 2.07
N ARG A 50 6.81 3.44 2.88
CA ARG A 50 8.24 3.11 2.97
C ARG A 50 8.71 2.26 1.80
N ARG A 51 7.90 1.29 1.35
CA ARG A 51 8.33 0.27 0.39
C ARG A 51 8.07 0.65 -1.07
N MET A 52 7.06 1.47 -1.36
CA MET A 52 6.73 1.87 -2.74
C MET A 52 7.89 2.51 -3.50
N PRO A 53 8.61 3.51 -2.95
CA PRO A 53 9.72 4.15 -3.67
C PRO A 53 10.82 3.15 -4.07
N GLY A 54 11.18 2.23 -3.16
CA GLY A 54 12.18 1.19 -3.43
C GLY A 54 11.71 0.12 -4.42
N ALA A 55 10.40 -0.03 -4.61
CA ALA A 55 9.82 -0.92 -5.59
C ALA A 55 9.52 -0.25 -6.94
N GLY A 56 9.90 1.03 -7.14
CA GLY A 56 9.55 1.79 -8.34
C GLY A 56 8.05 2.04 -8.49
N GLY A 57 7.32 2.07 -7.36
CA GLY A 57 5.91 2.43 -7.29
C GLY A 57 5.71 3.80 -6.63
N VAL A 58 4.46 4.26 -6.62
CA VAL A 58 4.06 5.55 -6.06
C VAL A 58 3.11 5.32 -4.89
N PHE A 59 3.34 6.05 -3.80
CA PHE A 59 2.44 6.14 -2.65
C PHE A 59 1.84 7.54 -2.59
N VAL A 60 0.51 7.63 -2.42
CA VAL A 60 -0.23 8.88 -2.25
C VAL A 60 -1.08 8.79 -0.99
N GLN A 61 -0.89 9.74 -0.07
CA GLN A 61 -1.85 9.96 1.00
C GLN A 61 -3.00 10.80 0.42
N ALA A 62 -4.16 10.18 0.25
CA ALA A 62 -5.35 10.86 -0.23
C ALA A 62 -5.98 11.71 0.88
N GLU A 63 -6.79 12.68 0.51
CA GLU A 63 -7.57 13.52 1.42
C GLU A 63 -8.85 12.84 1.94
N SER A 64 -9.33 11.83 1.22
CA SER A 64 -10.50 11.02 1.56
C SER A 64 -10.44 9.66 0.87
N GLU A 65 -11.22 8.69 1.34
CA GLU A 65 -11.35 7.38 0.68
C GLU A 65 -11.96 7.48 -0.72
N VAL A 66 -12.85 8.47 -0.95
CA VAL A 66 -13.44 8.73 -2.27
C VAL A 66 -12.37 9.23 -3.25
N ALA A 67 -11.49 10.11 -2.80
CA ALA A 67 -10.36 10.55 -3.61
C ALA A 67 -9.40 9.40 -3.90
N ALA A 68 -9.09 8.58 -2.89
CA ALA A 68 -8.22 7.41 -3.04
C ALA A 68 -8.75 6.46 -4.12
N ILE A 69 -10.03 6.09 -4.09
CA ILE A 69 -10.59 5.14 -5.06
C ILE A 69 -10.63 5.73 -6.48
N ASN A 70 -10.90 7.02 -6.64
CA ASN A 70 -10.87 7.69 -7.93
C ASN A 70 -9.45 7.74 -8.53
N MET A 71 -8.42 7.98 -7.71
CA MET A 71 -7.02 7.88 -8.14
C MET A 71 -6.68 6.46 -8.60
N LEU A 72 -7.14 5.44 -7.87
CA LEU A 72 -6.98 4.04 -8.24
C LEU A 72 -7.64 3.70 -9.57
N PHE A 73 -8.85 4.20 -9.83
CA PHE A 73 -9.52 3.99 -11.11
C PHE A 73 -8.69 4.54 -12.28
N GLY A 74 -8.13 5.75 -12.13
CA GLY A 74 -7.23 6.31 -13.14
C GLY A 74 -5.96 5.47 -13.33
N ALA A 75 -5.33 5.04 -12.24
CA ALA A 75 -4.13 4.20 -12.29
C ALA A 75 -4.39 2.84 -12.97
N SER A 76 -5.51 2.20 -12.64
CA SER A 76 -5.95 0.93 -13.23
C SER A 76 -6.24 1.08 -14.73
N ALA A 77 -6.94 2.15 -15.13
CA ALA A 77 -7.20 2.46 -16.53
C ALA A 77 -5.92 2.70 -17.34
N ALA A 78 -4.85 3.21 -16.71
CA ALA A 78 -3.53 3.35 -17.31
C ALA A 78 -2.71 2.04 -17.35
N GLY A 79 -3.29 0.91 -16.91
CA GLY A 79 -2.65 -0.41 -16.92
C GLY A 79 -1.77 -0.70 -15.70
N VAL A 80 -1.85 0.12 -14.65
CA VAL A 80 -1.05 -0.06 -13.44
C VAL A 80 -1.80 -0.95 -12.44
N ARG A 81 -1.14 -1.98 -11.93
CA ARG A 81 -1.65 -2.71 -10.77
C ARG A 81 -1.60 -1.81 -9.54
N CYS A 82 -2.76 -1.47 -9.02
CA CYS A 82 -2.93 -0.56 -7.90
C CYS A 82 -3.74 -1.19 -6.76
N MET A 83 -3.58 -0.66 -5.56
CA MET A 83 -4.41 -1.06 -4.41
C MET A 83 -4.62 0.10 -3.44
N THR A 84 -5.64 -0.04 -2.60
CA THR A 84 -5.91 0.81 -1.45
C THR A 84 -6.21 -0.10 -0.27
N SER A 85 -6.34 0.49 0.91
CA SER A 85 -6.82 -0.19 2.09
C SER A 85 -7.65 0.82 2.88
N SER A 86 -8.77 0.35 3.41
CA SER A 86 -9.72 1.14 4.21
C SER A 86 -10.21 0.30 5.41
N SER A 87 -10.91 0.91 6.36
CA SER A 87 -11.68 0.22 7.41
C SER A 87 -13.19 0.41 7.19
N SER A 88 -14.03 -0.12 8.06
CA SER A 88 -15.49 -0.18 7.85
C SER A 88 -16.17 1.16 7.50
N PRO A 89 -15.77 2.33 8.06
CA PRO A 89 -16.38 3.60 7.67
C PRO A 89 -16.03 4.01 6.24
N GLY A 90 -14.79 3.76 5.81
CA GLY A 90 -14.32 4.19 4.50
C GLY A 90 -14.80 3.33 3.33
N ILE A 91 -15.15 2.06 3.57
CA ILE A 91 -15.82 1.19 2.59
C ILE A 91 -17.31 1.57 2.41
N SER A 92 -17.93 2.10 3.47
CA SER A 92 -19.37 2.42 3.50
C SER A 92 -19.70 3.87 3.14
N LEU A 93 -18.71 4.65 2.70
CA LEU A 93 -18.93 6.02 2.22
C LEU A 93 -19.82 5.98 0.97
N LYS A 94 -20.90 6.77 1.03
CA LYS A 94 -21.85 6.98 -0.07
C LYS A 94 -21.29 7.95 -1.10
#